data_AF-A0A533WCM0-F1
#
_entry.id   AF-A0A533WCM0-F1
#
_cell.length_a   1.000
_cell.length_b   1.000
_cell.length_c   1.000
_cell.angle_alpha   90.00
_cell.angle_beta   90.00
_cell.angle_gamma   90.00
#
_symmetry.space_group_name_H-M   'P 1'
#
loop_
_entity.id
_entity.type
_entity.pdbx_description
1 polymer ?
#
loop_
_entity_poly.entity_id
_entity_poly.type
_entity_poly.pdbx_seq_one_letter_code
_entity_poly.pdbx_strand_id
1 'polypeptide(L)'
;MTELGMKPIGSQLFKTTDKRLLERPSADVLIEYDSAKRYCPVAFAEKGDANVLGATAMEIIGLGIDPSTREVRKVTAPAFLVDLALRRKP
;
A
#
# COMPACT_ATOMS: atom_id res chain seq x y z
N MET A 1 5.07 -10.84 -16.75
CA MET A 1 5.17 -10.47 -15.32
C MET A 1 6.65 -10.46 -14.94
N THR A 2 7.47 -9.70 -15.67
CA THR A 2 8.95 -9.83 -15.64
C THR A 2 9.66 -8.49 -15.80
N GLU A 3 9.09 -7.41 -15.25
CA GLU A 3 9.76 -6.10 -15.30
C GLU A 3 10.13 -5.57 -13.91
N LEU A 4 9.42 -5.93 -12.84
CA LEU A 4 9.75 -5.51 -11.46
C LEU A 4 10.50 -6.57 -10.62
N GLY A 5 10.74 -7.77 -11.14
CA GLY A 5 11.48 -8.84 -10.42
C GLY A 5 10.80 -9.36 -9.14
N MET A 6 9.59 -8.93 -8.83
CA MET A 6 8.87 -9.30 -7.61
C MET A 6 8.01 -10.54 -7.82
N LYS A 7 8.10 -11.47 -6.87
CA LYS A 7 7.24 -12.65 -6.81
C LYS A 7 6.03 -12.36 -5.91
N PRO A 8 4.81 -12.72 -6.33
CA PRO A 8 3.66 -12.67 -5.42
C PRO A 8 3.93 -13.48 -4.16
N ILE A 9 3.54 -12.92 -3.02
CA ILE A 9 3.61 -13.59 -1.71
C ILE A 9 2.24 -14.12 -1.29
N GLY A 10 1.18 -13.73 -1.99
CA GLY A 10 -0.18 -14.15 -1.71
C GLY A 10 -1.17 -13.69 -2.78
N SER A 11 -2.44 -13.74 -2.41
CA SER A 11 -3.57 -13.29 -3.21
C SER A 11 -4.50 -12.48 -2.32
N GLN A 12 -5.13 -11.44 -2.87
CA GLN A 12 -6.03 -10.56 -2.14
C GLN A 12 -7.34 -10.41 -2.90
N LEU A 13 -8.45 -10.52 -2.17
CA LEU A 13 -9.80 -10.33 -2.69
C LEU A 13 -10.23 -8.86 -2.54
N PHE A 14 -10.65 -8.26 -3.65
CA PHE A 14 -11.13 -6.88 -3.71
C PHE A 14 -12.59 -6.84 -4.14
N LYS A 15 -13.35 -5.91 -3.55
CA LYS A 15 -14.70 -5.60 -3.99
C LYS A 15 -14.69 -4.28 -4.74
N THR A 16 -15.11 -4.32 -6.00
CA THR A 16 -15.20 -3.14 -6.86
C THR A 16 -16.44 -2.30 -6.55
N THR A 17 -16.47 -1.08 -7.08
CA THR A 17 -17.61 -0.17 -6.99
C THR A 17 -18.87 -0.72 -7.66
N ASP A 18 -18.73 -1.55 -8.69
CA ASP A 18 -19.81 -2.28 -9.35
C ASP A 18 -20.12 -3.65 -8.71
N LYS A 19 -19.66 -3.87 -7.46
CA LYS A 19 -19.94 -5.04 -6.61
C LYS A 19 -19.35 -6.37 -7.09
N ARG A 20 -18.46 -6.37 -8.08
CA ARG A 20 -17.70 -7.56 -8.46
C ARG A 20 -16.64 -7.88 -7.41
N LEU A 21 -16.30 -9.16 -7.30
CA LEU A 21 -15.18 -9.64 -6.51
C LEU A 21 -14.03 -9.96 -7.46
N LEU A 22 -12.87 -9.35 -7.23
CA LEU A 22 -11.66 -9.56 -7.99
C LEU A 22 -10.59 -10.14 -7.08
N GLU A 23 -10.08 -11.31 -7.42
CA GLU A 23 -8.92 -11.87 -6.76
C GLU A 23 -7.66 -11.51 -7.55
N ARG A 24 -6.63 -11.02 -6.86
CA ARG A 24 -5.37 -10.57 -7.47
C ARG A 24 -4.17 -11.09 -6.71
N PRO A 25 -3.12 -11.58 -7.40
CA PRO A 25 -1.84 -11.81 -6.76
C PRO A 25 -1.36 -10.53 -6.08
N SER A 26 -0.68 -10.65 -4.94
CA SER A 26 -0.18 -9.51 -4.17
C SER A 26 1.23 -9.71 -3.66
N ALA A 27 1.94 -8.61 -3.43
CA ALA A 27 3.28 -8.57 -2.83
C ALA A 27 3.49 -7.29 -2.02
N ASP A 28 4.42 -7.33 -1.06
CA ASP A 28 4.91 -6.13 -0.39
C ASP A 28 6.02 -5.49 -1.22
N VAL A 29 5.82 -4.23 -1.59
CA VAL A 29 6.68 -3.48 -2.50
C VAL A 29 7.21 -2.24 -1.80
N LEU A 30 8.51 -1.97 -1.95
CA LEU A 30 9.08 -0.71 -1.53
C LEU A 30 8.60 0.40 -2.48
N ILE A 31 7.82 1.35 -1.95
CA ILE A 31 7.40 2.56 -2.66
C ILE A 31 8.14 3.78 -2.12
N GLU A 32 8.34 4.77 -2.98
CA GLU A 32 8.97 6.05 -2.65
C GLU A 32 8.09 7.21 -3.14
N TYR A 33 7.82 8.16 -2.25
CA TYR A 33 7.13 9.41 -2.57
C TYR A 33 7.60 10.51 -1.63
N ASP A 34 7.98 11.67 -2.17
CA ASP A 34 8.36 12.86 -1.39
C ASP A 34 9.34 12.55 -0.23
N SER A 35 10.42 11.84 -0.59
CA SER A 35 11.50 11.36 0.31
C SER A 35 11.11 10.28 1.33
N ALA A 36 9.82 9.94 1.45
CA ALA A 36 9.37 8.83 2.27
C ALA A 36 9.53 7.50 1.52
N LYS A 37 10.08 6.49 2.21
CA LYS A 37 10.27 5.12 1.70
C LYS A 37 9.62 4.12 2.63
N ARG A 38 8.70 3.29 2.13
CA ARG A 38 7.99 2.28 2.93
C ARG A 38 7.61 1.08 2.09
N TYR A 39 7.51 -0.08 2.74
CA TYR A 39 6.90 -1.26 2.14
C TYR A 39 5.38 -1.14 2.22
N CYS A 40 4.70 -1.31 1.10
CA CYS A 40 3.25 -1.29 0.99
C CYS A 40 2.75 -2.57 0.32
N PRO A 41 1.58 -3.10 0.72
CA PRO A 41 0.93 -4.17 -0.01
C PRO A 41 0.45 -3.66 -1.37
N VAL A 42 0.77 -4.39 -2.43
CA VAL A 42 0.39 -4.07 -3.81
C VAL A 42 -0.29 -5.29 -4.43
N ALA A 43 -1.45 -5.07 -5.06
CA ALA A 43 -2.08 -6.06 -5.93
C ALA A 43 -1.57 -5.87 -7.37
N PHE A 44 -1.23 -6.97 -8.03
CA PHE A 44 -0.79 -6.94 -9.42
C PHE A 44 -2.00 -6.74 -10.34
N ALA A 45 -2.02 -5.60 -11.04
CA ALA A 45 -3.08 -5.20 -11.94
C ALA A 45 -3.01 -5.96 -13.29
N GLU A 46 -4.15 -6.04 -13.98
CA GLU A 46 -4.27 -6.55 -15.34
C GLU A 46 -4.23 -5.42 -16.37
N LYS A 47 -4.05 -5.76 -17.65
CA LYS A 47 -4.04 -4.77 -18.72
C LYS A 47 -5.41 -4.06 -18.79
N GLY A 48 -5.40 -2.74 -18.63
CA GLY A 48 -6.61 -1.91 -18.67
C GLY A 48 -7.13 -1.49 -17.29
N ASP A 49 -6.59 -2.07 -16.21
CA ASP A 49 -6.87 -1.59 -14.86
C ASP A 49 -6.27 -0.19 -14.66
N ALA A 50 -6.96 0.63 -13.86
CA ALA A 50 -6.46 1.94 -13.47
C ALA A 50 -5.37 1.81 -12.40
N ASN A 51 -4.40 2.72 -12.43
CA ASN A 51 -3.46 2.88 -11.33
C ASN A 51 -4.19 3.52 -10.14
N VAL A 52 -4.32 2.79 -9.04
CA VAL A 52 -5.03 3.24 -7.84
C VAL A 52 -4.09 3.26 -6.65
N LEU A 53 -4.05 4.39 -5.95
CA LEU A 53 -3.42 4.51 -4.64
C LEU A 53 -4.49 4.36 -3.56
N GLY A 54 -4.49 3.24 -2.86
CA GLY A 54 -5.43 2.97 -1.78
C GLY A 54 -5.11 3.72 -0.48
N ALA A 55 -6.08 3.81 0.43
CA ALA A 55 -5.93 4.45 1.73
C ALA A 55 -4.74 3.90 2.53
N THR A 56 -4.58 2.57 2.58
CA THR A 56 -3.47 1.91 3.27
C THR A 56 -2.09 2.37 2.77
N ALA A 57 -1.91 2.49 1.46
CA ALA A 57 -0.65 2.95 0.89
C ALA A 57 -0.38 4.44 1.21
N MET A 58 -1.43 5.28 1.18
CA MET A 58 -1.34 6.68 1.60
C MET A 58 -0.94 6.79 3.08
N GLU A 59 -1.61 6.07 3.98
CA GLU A 59 -1.32 6.10 5.41
C GLU A 59 0.11 5.67 5.72
N ILE A 60 0.57 4.57 5.11
CA ILE A 60 1.92 4.05 5.30
C ILE A 60 2.97 5.09 4.90
N ILE A 61 2.80 5.76 3.75
CA ILE A 61 3.76 6.74 3.21
C ILE A 61 3.59 8.15 3.82
N GLY A 62 2.65 8.34 4.76
CA GLY A 62 2.42 9.59 5.48
C GLY A 62 1.59 10.62 4.71
N LEU A 63 0.61 10.15 3.94
CA LEU A 63 -0.32 10.96 3.16
C LEU A 63 -1.76 10.79 3.66
N GLY A 64 -2.55 11.85 3.52
CA GLY A 64 -3.99 11.86 3.73
C GLY A 64 -4.68 12.77 2.73
N ILE A 65 -6.01 12.70 2.68
CA ILE A 65 -6.84 13.58 1.84
C ILE A 65 -7.46 14.66 2.72
N ASP A 66 -7.28 15.93 2.33
CA ASP A 66 -8.08 17.02 2.90
C ASP A 66 -9.53 16.89 2.38
N PRO A 67 -10.54 16.64 3.23
CA PRO A 67 -11.90 16.39 2.77
C PRO A 67 -12.57 17.64 2.17
N SER A 68 -12.07 18.84 2.49
CA SER A 68 -12.62 20.11 2.00
C SER A 68 -12.10 20.44 0.60
N THR A 69 -10.82 20.19 0.35
CA THR A 69 -10.17 20.51 -0.94
C THR A 69 -10.01 19.31 -1.87
N ARG A 70 -10.13 18.09 -1.33
CA ARG A 70 -9.80 16.80 -1.99
C ARG A 70 -8.34 16.68 -2.44
N GLU A 71 -7.46 17.47 -1.84
CA GLU A 71 -6.03 17.42 -2.13
C GLU A 71 -5.32 16.39 -1.25
N VAL A 72 -4.31 15.74 -1.82
CA VAL A 72 -3.37 14.89 -1.08
C VAL A 72 -2.41 15.77 -0.28
N ARG A 73 -2.26 15.51 1.01
CA ARG A 73 -1.35 16.25 1.90
C ARG A 73 -0.52 15.32 2.76
N LYS A 74 0.66 15.80 3.17
CA LYS A 74 1.43 15.14 4.23
C LYS A 74 0.63 15.16 5.52
N VAL A 75 0.58 14.01 6.16
CA VAL A 75 0.01 13.84 7.49
C VAL A 75 1.03 13.15 8.38
N THR A 76 0.98 13.42 9.68
CA THR A 76 1.77 12.66 10.64
C THR A 76 1.31 11.21 10.59
N ALA A 77 2.18 10.32 10.11
CA ALA A 77 1.83 8.91 9.96
C ALA A 77 1.52 8.29 11.32
N PRO A 78 0.43 7.51 11.46
CA PRO A 78 0.22 6.70 12.64
C PRO A 78 1.30 5.61 12.66
N ALA A 79 2.27 5.75 13.56
CA ALA A 79 3.31 4.76 13.77
C ALA A 79 2.96 3.87 14.96
N PHE A 80 3.11 2.56 14.79
CA PHE A 80 3.15 1.66 15.93
C PHE A 80 4.55 1.71 16.54
N LEU A 81 4.66 2.27 17.74
CA LEU A 81 5.91 2.28 18.50
C LEU A 81 6.07 0.93 19.20
N VAL A 82 7.11 0.19 18.81
CA VAL A 82 7.53 -1.03 19.50
C VAL A 82 8.77 -0.70 20.34
N ASP A 83 8.79 -1.15 21.59
CA ASP A 83 10.00 -1.12 22.40
C ASP A 83 11.06 -2.01 21.74
N LEU A 84 12.16 -1.39 21.28
CA LEU A 84 13.26 -2.10 20.64
C LEU A 84 13.94 -3.11 21.59
N ALA A 85 13.76 -2.96 22.91
CA ALA A 85 14.25 -3.91 23.90
C ALA A 85 13.49 -5.25 23.90
N LEU A 86 12.33 -5.35 23.25
CA LEU A 86 11.58 -6.61 23.08
C LEU A 86 12.23 -7.58 22.06
N ARG A 87 13.35 -7.20 21.42
CA ARG A 87 14.21 -8.11 20.62
C ARG A 87 15.08 -9.06 21.49
N ARG A 88 14.53 -9.67 22.52
CA ARG A 88 15.17 -10.76 23.31
C ARG A 88 14.09 -11.81 23.57
N LYS A 89 14.15 -13.07 23.10
CA LYS A 89 15.24 -14.05 22.98
C LYS A 89 14.91 -15.07 21.86
N PRO A 90 15.86 -15.92 21.43
CA PRO A 90 15.69 -16.93 20.37
C PRO A 90 14.57 -17.94 20.64
#